data_AF-A0A0G0EXA7-F1
#
_entry.id   AF-A0A0G0EXA7-F1
#
_cell.length_a   1.000
_cell.length_b   1.000
_cell.length_c   1.000
_cell.angle_alpha   90.00
_cell.angle_beta   90.00
_cell.angle_gamma   90.00
#
_symmetry.space_group_name_H-M   'P 1'
#
loop_
_entity.id
_entity.type
_entity.pdbx_description
1 polymer ?
#
loop_
_entity_poly.entity_id
_entity_poly.type
_entity_poly.pdbx_seq_one_letter_code
_entity_poly.pdbx_strand_id
1 'polypeptide(L)'
;MSFAVTASPVLIWKFSNSGVDTKLNWEWFNIINKGILYHIFTLVTINPSVLFLVLSGASLYFIFFFALKYSKSPHNPTVVNFVYASLIILSVQILATAFFPLTIIIQSQIIRVGIFVLIFAYIYFANFLSSEVFKSNRNYDLKVMFGGFFLSLTPIILVIAIIARNLIRSRLIFFISKLLLIMGFIGLLIMVYMINIWKPGIHIYPTHDELYDVEIWARDNTPKDAIFITRPDLWWLYNIEWRVISERSTVVTMSDLLETAFVPDYIKYWKPRFESVAPGAINQFNGDIIKNFKTASKAFDSLKEEDFMSISNEYSAQYLVVEKKNKLNFQKVFSNDKYVVYLLFLDK
;
A
#
# COMPACT_ATOMS: atom_id res chain seq x y z
N MET A 1 -15.10 -0.41 30.89
CA MET A 1 -16.37 0.28 30.56
C MET A 1 -16.16 1.42 29.54
N SER A 2 -15.18 2.32 29.72
CA SER A 2 -14.95 3.41 28.74
C SER A 2 -14.65 2.96 27.31
N PHE A 3 -13.83 1.92 27.10
CA PHE A 3 -13.49 1.45 25.75
C PHE A 3 -14.72 1.03 24.93
N ALA A 4 -15.63 0.25 25.53
CA ALA A 4 -16.84 -0.22 24.85
C ALA A 4 -17.74 0.95 24.43
N VAL A 5 -17.86 1.97 25.29
CA VAL A 5 -18.63 3.18 24.99
C VAL A 5 -17.96 3.99 23.89
N THR A 6 -16.64 4.19 23.94
CA THR A 6 -15.91 4.97 22.92
C THR A 6 -15.78 4.26 21.58
N ALA A 7 -15.73 2.93 21.59
CA ALA A 7 -15.69 2.11 20.37
C ALA A 7 -17.09 1.88 19.77
N SER A 8 -18.15 2.09 20.55
CA SER A 8 -19.52 1.78 20.14
C SER A 8 -19.96 2.44 18.83
N PRO A 9 -19.63 3.71 18.50
CA PRO A 9 -20.08 4.29 17.23
C PRO A 9 -19.50 3.57 16.01
N VAL A 10 -18.21 3.18 16.09
CA VAL A 10 -17.53 2.44 15.02
C VAL A 10 -18.07 1.02 14.93
N LEU A 11 -18.29 0.35 16.06
CA LEU A 11 -18.86 -0.99 16.10
C LEU A 11 -20.29 -0.98 15.52
N ILE A 12 -21.15 -0.06 15.97
CA ILE A 12 -22.53 0.10 15.47
C ILE A 12 -22.52 0.34 13.96
N TRP A 13 -21.73 1.30 13.46
CA TRP A 13 -21.63 1.57 12.02
C TRP A 13 -21.16 0.34 11.21
N LYS A 14 -20.17 -0.39 11.73
CA LYS A 14 -19.66 -1.61 11.09
C LYS A 14 -20.76 -2.66 11.00
N PHE A 15 -21.42 -2.95 12.13
CA PHE A 15 -22.49 -3.94 12.20
C PHE A 15 -23.76 -3.54 11.44
N SER A 16 -24.03 -2.24 11.24
CA SER A 16 -25.24 -1.77 10.55
C SER A 16 -25.09 -1.66 9.03
N ASN A 17 -23.94 -1.21 8.52
CA ASN A 17 -23.80 -0.79 7.13
C ASN A 17 -22.73 -1.53 6.32
N SER A 18 -21.62 -1.95 6.95
CA SER A 18 -20.45 -2.45 6.20
C SER A 18 -20.44 -3.96 6.00
N GLY A 19 -21.58 -4.64 6.13
CA GLY A 19 -21.70 -6.10 5.97
C GLY A 19 -20.60 -6.85 6.73
N VAL A 20 -20.66 -6.84 8.07
CA VAL A 20 -19.70 -7.62 8.88
C VAL A 20 -19.84 -9.08 8.51
N ASP A 21 -18.87 -9.58 7.75
CA ASP A 21 -18.82 -10.96 7.37
C ASP A 21 -17.97 -11.73 8.38
N THR A 22 -18.58 -12.71 9.04
CA THR A 22 -17.90 -13.63 9.96
C THR A 22 -17.54 -14.94 9.27
N LYS A 23 -17.83 -15.08 7.97
CA LYS A 23 -17.49 -16.27 7.21
C LYS A 23 -15.99 -16.36 7.01
N LEU A 24 -15.56 -17.58 6.72
CA LEU A 24 -14.23 -17.89 6.29
C LEU A 24 -14.23 -17.93 4.76
N ASN A 25 -13.49 -17.03 4.13
CA ASN A 25 -13.50 -16.86 2.67
C ASN A 25 -12.08 -16.85 2.11
N TRP A 26 -11.58 -18.04 1.81
CA TRP A 26 -10.24 -18.24 1.25
C TRP A 26 -10.06 -17.64 -0.14
N GLU A 27 -11.10 -17.71 -0.98
CA GLU A 27 -11.03 -17.21 -2.35
C GLU A 27 -10.85 -15.70 -2.36
N TRP A 28 -11.73 -14.99 -1.65
CA TRP A 28 -11.63 -13.54 -1.45
C TRP A 28 -10.27 -13.16 -0.88
N PHE A 29 -9.86 -13.81 0.21
CA PHE A 29 -8.59 -13.50 0.87
C PHE A 29 -7.40 -13.69 -0.07
N ASN A 30 -7.37 -14.79 -0.84
CA ASN A 30 -6.29 -15.07 -1.77
C ASN A 30 -6.22 -14.03 -2.89
N ILE A 31 -7.35 -13.57 -3.42
CA ILE A 31 -7.39 -12.54 -4.46
C ILE A 31 -6.84 -11.22 -3.92
N ILE A 32 -7.32 -10.74 -2.78
CA ILE A 32 -6.85 -9.45 -2.21
C ILE A 32 -5.38 -9.53 -1.78
N ASN A 33 -4.97 -10.66 -1.17
CA ASN A 33 -3.62 -10.86 -0.67
C ASN A 33 -2.64 -10.96 -1.83
N LYS A 34 -2.91 -11.78 -2.85
CA LYS A 34 -2.01 -11.91 -4.00
C LYS A 34 -2.08 -10.72 -4.95
N GLY A 35 -3.17 -9.95 -4.97
CA GLY A 35 -3.39 -8.81 -5.86
C GLY A 35 -2.63 -7.54 -5.45
N ILE A 36 -3.03 -6.90 -4.35
CA ILE A 36 -2.42 -5.61 -3.90
C ILE A 36 -1.92 -5.69 -2.45
N LEU A 37 -2.56 -6.47 -1.59
CA LEU A 37 -2.39 -6.35 -0.13
C LEU A 37 -1.40 -7.35 0.48
N TYR A 38 -0.54 -7.95 -0.35
CA TYR A 38 0.41 -8.97 0.07
C TYR A 38 1.29 -8.54 1.25
N HIS A 39 1.83 -7.31 1.14
CA HIS A 39 2.70 -6.70 2.14
C HIS A 39 1.98 -6.39 3.47
N ILE A 40 0.65 -6.32 3.47
CA ILE A 40 -0.16 -6.08 4.66
C ILE A 40 -0.47 -7.39 5.37
N PHE A 41 -0.88 -8.42 4.63
CA PHE A 41 -1.37 -9.65 5.25
C PHE A 41 -0.29 -10.72 5.42
N THR A 42 0.82 -10.66 4.68
CA THR A 42 1.84 -11.70 4.72
C THR A 42 3.07 -11.25 5.50
N LEU A 43 3.18 -11.71 6.75
CA LEU A 43 4.32 -11.42 7.63
C LEU A 43 5.45 -12.47 7.53
N VAL A 44 5.18 -13.63 6.94
CA VAL A 44 6.18 -14.68 6.69
C VAL A 44 6.31 -14.88 5.19
N THR A 45 7.43 -14.44 4.61
CA THR A 45 7.63 -14.45 3.16
C THR A 45 9.10 -14.47 2.77
N ILE A 46 9.35 -14.96 1.56
CA ILE A 46 10.66 -14.95 0.88
C ILE A 46 10.78 -13.72 -0.03
N ASN A 47 9.69 -13.00 -0.30
CA ASN A 47 9.72 -11.78 -1.11
C ASN A 47 10.63 -10.73 -0.43
N PRO A 48 11.74 -10.31 -1.05
CA PRO A 48 12.72 -9.43 -0.41
C PRO A 48 12.13 -8.10 0.07
N SER A 49 11.22 -7.50 -0.71
CA SER A 49 10.61 -6.20 -0.40
C SER A 49 9.73 -6.27 0.84
N VAL A 50 8.93 -7.34 0.95
CA VAL A 50 8.02 -7.55 2.09
C VAL A 50 8.80 -8.01 3.31
N LEU A 51 9.81 -8.88 3.12
CA LEU A 51 10.72 -9.28 4.20
C LEU A 51 11.41 -8.06 4.82
N PHE A 52 11.87 -7.12 4.00
CA PHE A 52 12.45 -5.87 4.49
C PHE A 52 11.44 -5.05 5.31
N LEU A 53 10.18 -4.94 4.87
CA LEU A 53 9.11 -4.28 5.63
C LEU A 53 8.88 -4.96 6.99
N VAL A 54 8.82 -6.29 7.02
CA VAL A 54 8.62 -7.09 8.25
C VAL A 54 9.80 -6.90 9.21
N LEU A 55 11.04 -6.99 8.73
CA LEU A 55 12.25 -6.75 9.52
C LEU A 55 12.30 -5.33 10.06
N SER A 56 11.81 -4.35 9.29
CA SER A 56 11.68 -2.96 9.70
C SER A 56 10.68 -2.80 10.84
N GLY A 57 9.51 -3.46 10.73
CA GLY A 57 8.54 -3.52 11.83
C GLY A 57 9.10 -4.21 13.08
N ALA A 58 9.78 -5.36 12.93
CA ALA A 58 10.40 -6.08 14.04
C ALA A 58 11.48 -5.24 14.75
N SER A 59 12.22 -4.44 13.99
CA SER A 59 13.25 -3.53 14.51
C SER A 59 12.69 -2.48 15.45
N LEU A 60 11.44 -2.04 15.27
CA LEU A 60 10.77 -1.10 16.19
C LEU A 60 10.60 -1.69 17.59
N TYR A 61 10.20 -2.96 17.67
CA TYR A 61 10.07 -3.65 18.96
C TYR A 61 11.42 -3.75 19.67
N PHE A 62 12.47 -4.10 18.93
CA PHE A 62 13.82 -4.14 19.49
C PHE A 62 14.25 -2.77 20.02
N ILE A 63 14.08 -1.70 19.23
CA ILE A 63 14.41 -0.33 19.62
C ILE A 63 13.64 0.09 20.86
N PHE A 64 12.33 -0.19 20.91
CA PHE A 64 11.49 0.12 22.05
C PHE A 64 12.00 -0.56 23.33
N PHE A 65 12.19 -1.88 23.34
CA PHE A 65 12.65 -2.59 24.52
C PHE A 65 14.11 -2.25 24.91
N PHE A 66 14.95 -1.92 23.93
CA PHE A 66 16.29 -1.41 24.18
C PHE A 66 16.25 -0.07 24.91
N ALA A 67 15.47 0.88 24.40
CA ALA A 67 15.37 2.24 24.95
C ALA A 67 14.58 2.30 26.26
N LEU A 68 13.61 1.39 26.47
CA LEU A 68 12.82 1.27 27.69
C LEU A 68 13.68 1.17 28.95
N LYS A 69 14.82 0.46 28.87
CA LYS A 69 15.76 0.28 29.99
C LYS A 69 16.31 1.60 30.55
N TYR A 70 16.29 2.66 29.74
CA TYR A 70 16.83 3.97 30.08
C TYR A 70 15.73 4.99 30.43
N SER A 71 14.45 4.64 30.22
CA SER A 71 13.31 5.50 30.54
C SER A 71 12.97 5.45 32.02
N LYS A 72 12.78 6.61 32.63
CA LYS A 72 12.27 6.77 34.01
C LYS A 72 10.83 7.30 34.06
N SER A 73 10.09 7.22 32.95
CA SER A 73 8.73 7.75 32.88
C SER A 73 7.75 6.96 33.76
N PRO A 74 6.85 7.64 34.52
CA PRO A 74 5.81 6.96 35.29
C PRO A 74 4.79 6.24 34.39
N HIS A 75 4.70 6.60 33.11
CA HIS A 75 3.78 5.97 32.15
C HIS A 75 4.32 4.69 31.51
N ASN A 76 5.54 4.26 31.87
CA ASN A 76 6.17 3.06 31.33
C ASN A 76 5.26 1.81 31.39
N PRO A 77 4.57 1.49 32.51
CA PRO A 77 3.71 0.29 32.56
C PRO A 77 2.58 0.32 31.53
N THR A 78 1.95 1.48 31.33
CA THR A 78 0.87 1.65 30.37
C THR A 78 1.35 1.45 28.93
N VAL A 79 2.48 2.05 28.56
CA VAL A 79 3.05 1.93 27.20
C VAL A 79 3.52 0.50 26.95
N VAL A 80 4.16 -0.14 27.93
CA VAL A 80 4.60 -1.54 27.83
C VAL A 80 3.40 -2.48 27.61
N ASN A 81 2.33 -2.30 28.38
CA ASN A 81 1.09 -3.08 28.18
C ASN A 81 0.50 -2.87 26.78
N PHE A 82 0.55 -1.65 26.26
CA PHE A 82 0.11 -1.37 24.89
C PHE A 82 0.97 -2.08 23.84
N VAL A 83 2.30 -2.07 23.99
CA VAL A 83 3.22 -2.76 23.07
C VAL A 83 3.06 -4.28 23.14
N TYR A 84 2.78 -4.84 24.32
CA TYR A 84 2.41 -6.26 24.41
C TYR A 84 1.06 -6.56 23.74
N ALA A 85 0.06 -5.69 23.91
CA ALA A 85 -1.22 -5.83 23.21
C ALA A 85 -1.03 -5.77 21.69
N SER A 86 -0.15 -4.91 21.17
CA SER A 86 0.14 -4.86 19.73
C SER A 86 0.80 -6.15 19.23
N LEU A 87 1.72 -6.75 20.00
CA LEU A 87 2.29 -8.06 19.66
C LEU A 87 1.23 -9.14 19.59
N ILE A 88 0.31 -9.19 20.56
CA ILE A 88 -0.81 -10.15 20.56
C ILE A 88 -1.69 -9.94 19.32
N ILE A 89 -2.04 -8.69 19.00
CA ILE A 89 -2.84 -8.34 17.82
C ILE A 89 -2.15 -8.82 16.53
N LEU A 90 -0.83 -8.59 16.40
CA LEU A 90 -0.07 -9.07 15.24
C LEU A 90 -0.01 -10.59 15.19
N SER A 91 0.15 -11.29 16.32
CA SER A 91 0.11 -12.75 16.37
C SER A 91 -1.25 -13.30 15.92
N VAL A 92 -2.36 -12.69 16.38
CA VAL A 92 -3.71 -13.04 15.92
C VAL A 92 -3.85 -12.80 14.41
N GLN A 93 -3.31 -11.69 13.89
CA GLN A 93 -3.29 -11.42 12.46
C GLN A 93 -2.54 -12.51 11.69
N ILE A 94 -1.34 -12.91 12.12
CA ILE A 94 -0.56 -13.98 11.48
C ILE A 94 -1.37 -15.27 11.42
N LEU A 95 -1.96 -15.68 12.55
CA LEU A 95 -2.77 -16.89 12.63
C LEU A 95 -3.99 -16.82 11.72
N ALA A 96 -4.68 -15.68 11.68
CA ALA A 96 -5.82 -15.46 10.80
C ALA A 96 -5.40 -15.55 9.32
N THR A 97 -4.30 -14.90 8.94
CA THR A 97 -3.84 -14.91 7.54
C THR A 97 -3.26 -16.25 7.08
N ALA A 98 -2.70 -17.04 8.00
CA ALA A 98 -2.04 -18.30 7.67
C ALA A 98 -3.01 -19.50 7.70
N PHE A 99 -3.95 -19.53 8.65
CA PHE A 99 -4.75 -20.73 8.94
C PHE A 99 -6.26 -20.51 8.85
N PHE A 100 -6.76 -19.31 9.19
CA PHE A 100 -8.19 -19.05 9.30
C PHE A 100 -8.52 -17.61 8.88
N PRO A 101 -8.65 -17.32 7.56
CA PRO A 101 -8.90 -15.96 7.07
C PRO A 101 -10.34 -15.57 7.38
N LEU A 102 -10.60 -15.28 8.65
CA LEU A 102 -11.85 -14.76 9.16
C LEU A 102 -11.98 -13.34 8.64
N THR A 103 -13.02 -13.13 7.84
CA THR A 103 -13.23 -11.87 7.13
C THR A 103 -13.26 -10.68 8.08
N ILE A 104 -13.92 -10.80 9.24
CA ILE A 104 -13.97 -9.76 10.28
C ILE A 104 -12.59 -9.31 10.79
N ILE A 105 -11.61 -10.22 10.92
CA ILE A 105 -10.26 -9.88 11.42
C ILE A 105 -9.53 -9.06 10.36
N ILE A 106 -9.58 -9.52 9.12
CA ILE A 106 -8.91 -8.90 7.97
C ILE A 106 -9.54 -7.53 7.65
N GLN A 107 -10.87 -7.47 7.60
CA GLN A 107 -11.67 -6.25 7.36
C GLN A 107 -11.48 -5.21 8.49
N SER A 108 -11.11 -5.64 9.70
CA SER A 108 -10.83 -4.73 10.82
C SER A 108 -9.46 -4.06 10.70
N GLN A 109 -8.59 -4.50 9.79
CA GLN A 109 -7.26 -3.94 9.54
C GLN A 109 -6.45 -3.70 10.83
N ILE A 110 -6.51 -4.68 11.75
CA ILE A 110 -5.91 -4.59 13.08
C ILE A 110 -4.39 -4.36 13.04
N ILE A 111 -3.74 -4.67 11.91
CA ILE A 111 -2.33 -4.38 11.65
C ILE A 111 -1.95 -2.90 11.77
N ARG A 112 -2.92 -1.98 11.62
CA ARG A 112 -2.69 -0.53 11.80
C ARG A 112 -2.19 -0.16 13.21
N VAL A 113 -2.30 -1.06 14.19
CA VAL A 113 -1.68 -0.88 15.52
C VAL A 113 -0.16 -0.63 15.44
N GLY A 114 0.50 -1.11 14.38
CA GLY A 114 1.94 -0.92 14.16
C GLY A 114 2.38 0.55 14.11
N ILE A 115 1.50 1.48 13.71
CA ILE A 115 1.80 2.92 13.69
C ILE A 115 2.08 3.46 15.11
N PHE A 116 1.34 2.97 16.11
CA PHE A 116 1.56 3.39 17.49
C PHE A 116 2.87 2.83 18.05
N VAL A 117 3.24 1.60 17.67
CA VAL A 117 4.54 1.01 18.03
C VAL A 117 5.68 1.83 17.44
N LEU A 118 5.55 2.28 16.19
CA LEU A 118 6.49 3.20 15.54
C LEU A 118 6.66 4.47 16.38
N ILE A 119 5.56 5.13 16.75
CA ILE A 119 5.59 6.36 17.56
C ILE A 119 6.29 6.11 18.90
N PHE A 120 5.89 5.08 19.65
CA PHE A 120 6.47 4.80 20.96
C PHE A 120 7.96 4.43 20.87
N ALA A 121 8.35 3.61 19.90
CA ALA A 121 9.75 3.24 19.69
C ALA A 121 10.62 4.48 19.45
N TYR A 122 10.17 5.40 18.61
CA TYR A 122 10.91 6.63 18.29
C TYR A 122 10.97 7.60 19.48
N ILE A 123 9.87 7.79 20.22
CA ILE A 123 9.85 8.65 21.41
C ILE A 123 10.81 8.12 22.48
N TYR A 124 10.75 6.82 22.77
CA TYR A 124 11.63 6.20 23.77
C TYR A 124 13.09 6.26 23.33
N PHE A 125 13.36 6.02 22.05
CA PHE A 125 14.71 6.08 21.52
C PHE A 125 15.27 7.51 21.51
N ALA A 126 14.44 8.52 21.21
CA ALA A 126 14.83 9.93 21.33
C ALA A 126 15.19 10.31 22.78
N ASN A 127 14.40 9.84 23.77
CA ASN A 127 14.72 10.04 25.18
C ASN A 127 16.02 9.32 25.60
N PHE A 128 16.27 8.12 25.08
CA PHE A 128 17.55 7.44 25.28
C PHE A 128 18.72 8.28 24.73
N LEU A 129 18.63 8.72 23.46
CA LEU A 129 19.66 9.52 22.82
C LEU A 129 19.91 10.84 23.55
N SER A 130 18.85 11.57 23.94
CA SER A 130 19.02 12.82 24.69
C SER A 130 19.73 12.57 26.02
N SER A 131 19.26 11.60 26.80
CA SER A 131 19.79 11.32 28.14
C SER A 131 21.26 10.91 28.14
N GLU A 132 21.73 10.24 27.09
CA GLU A 132 23.11 9.77 26.97
C GLU A 132 24.03 10.81 26.29
N VAL A 133 23.55 11.52 25.26
CA VAL A 133 24.32 12.60 24.59
C VAL A 133 24.62 13.74 25.55
N PHE A 134 23.64 14.16 26.36
CA PHE A 134 23.82 15.26 27.31
C PHE A 134 24.71 14.88 28.51
N LYS A 135 24.82 13.59 28.85
CA LYS A 135 25.73 13.12 29.92
C LYS A 135 27.18 12.95 29.46
N SER A 136 27.42 12.72 28.17
CA SER A 136 28.76 12.43 27.65
C SER A 136 29.16 13.42 26.56
N ASN A 137 29.83 14.50 26.96
CA ASN A 137 30.27 15.58 26.07
C ASN A 137 31.28 15.12 24.98
N ARG A 138 31.84 13.90 25.11
CA ARG A 138 32.86 13.33 24.19
C ARG A 138 32.45 12.05 23.45
N ASN A 139 31.19 11.61 23.53
CA ASN A 139 30.76 10.39 22.83
C ASN A 139 30.35 10.69 21.38
N TYR A 140 31.32 10.68 20.47
CA TYR A 140 31.08 10.81 19.03
C TYR A 140 30.09 9.75 18.50
N ASP A 141 30.04 8.59 19.14
CA ASP A 141 29.14 7.48 18.81
C ASP A 141 27.66 7.84 18.93
N LEU A 142 27.32 8.57 20.00
CA LEU A 142 25.95 9.00 20.25
C LEU A 142 25.51 10.12 19.29
N LYS A 143 26.45 10.99 18.87
CA LYS A 143 26.18 12.03 17.86
C LYS A 143 25.91 11.42 16.48
N VAL A 144 26.58 10.33 16.12
CA VAL A 144 26.31 9.59 14.87
C VAL A 144 24.97 8.86 14.94
N MET A 145 24.62 8.26 16.07
CA MET A 145 23.29 7.66 16.26
C MET A 145 22.17 8.70 16.22
N PHE A 146 22.42 9.90 16.77
CA PHE A 146 21.49 11.03 16.66
C PHE A 146 21.31 11.47 15.20
N GLY A 147 22.38 11.62 14.43
CA GLY A 147 22.27 11.88 12.99
C GLY A 147 21.56 10.74 12.24
N GLY A 148 21.87 9.49 12.59
CA GLY A 148 21.21 8.30 12.06
C GLY A 148 19.72 8.26 12.37
N PHE A 149 19.27 8.72 13.55
CA PHE A 149 17.85 8.80 13.91
C PHE A 149 17.05 9.71 12.97
N PHE A 150 17.60 10.87 12.59
CA PHE A 150 16.94 11.79 11.67
C PHE A 150 17.06 11.38 10.19
N LEU A 151 18.16 10.73 9.82
CA LEU A 151 18.43 10.32 8.44
C LEU A 151 17.88 8.93 8.12
N SER A 152 17.60 8.10 9.12
CA SER A 152 17.12 6.74 8.94
C SER A 152 15.66 6.75 8.52
N LEU A 153 15.44 6.45 7.24
CA LEU A 153 14.11 6.19 6.70
C LEU A 153 13.56 4.82 7.16
N THR A 154 14.40 3.94 7.74
CA THR A 154 13.99 2.62 8.23
C THR A 154 14.64 2.24 9.58
N PRO A 155 13.85 1.82 10.59
CA PRO A 155 14.31 1.42 11.92
C PRO A 155 15.44 0.38 11.95
N ILE A 156 15.55 -0.48 10.94
CA ILE A 156 16.61 -1.51 10.82
C ILE A 156 18.00 -0.88 10.97
N ILE A 157 18.20 0.28 10.36
CA ILE A 157 19.47 0.99 10.37
C ILE A 157 19.87 1.38 11.80
N LEU A 158 18.89 1.77 12.63
CA LEU A 158 19.14 2.12 14.03
C LEU A 158 19.50 0.88 14.85
N VAL A 159 18.88 -0.27 14.59
CA VAL A 159 19.23 -1.55 15.23
C VAL A 159 20.66 -1.94 14.91
N ILE A 160 21.06 -1.86 13.63
CA ILE A 160 22.45 -2.15 13.22
C ILE A 160 23.43 -1.23 13.94
N ALA A 161 23.12 0.06 14.06
CA ALA A 161 23.96 1.03 14.79
C ALA A 161 24.06 0.70 16.29
N ILE A 162 22.96 0.31 16.94
CA ILE A 162 22.94 -0.12 18.35
C ILE A 162 23.83 -1.36 18.55
N ILE A 163 23.67 -2.38 17.70
CA ILE A 163 24.41 -3.63 17.79
C ILE A 163 25.91 -3.38 17.55
N ALA A 164 26.25 -2.60 16.52
CA ALA A 164 27.63 -2.24 16.22
C ALA A 164 28.30 -1.53 17.40
N ARG A 165 27.61 -0.56 18.03
CA ARG A 165 28.12 0.13 19.22
C ARG A 165 28.39 -0.82 20.39
N ASN A 166 27.48 -1.76 20.65
CA ASN A 166 27.57 -2.61 21.85
C ASN A 166 28.57 -3.76 21.70
N LEU A 167 28.77 -4.27 20.49
CA LEU A 167 29.66 -5.41 20.24
C LEU A 167 31.10 -5.00 19.88
N ILE A 168 31.30 -3.79 19.35
CA ILE A 168 32.55 -3.46 18.66
C ILE A 168 33.20 -2.21 19.25
N ARG A 169 34.31 -2.41 19.97
CA ARG A 169 35.09 -1.33 20.63
C ARG A 169 36.07 -0.59 19.70
N SER A 170 36.22 -1.02 18.45
CA SER A 170 37.23 -0.50 17.53
C SER A 170 36.79 0.79 16.82
N ARG A 171 37.63 1.83 16.87
CA ARG A 171 37.42 3.10 16.15
C ARG A 171 37.28 2.92 14.63
N LEU A 172 37.96 1.93 14.05
CA LEU A 172 37.90 1.65 12.62
C LEU A 172 36.49 1.19 12.21
N ILE A 173 35.90 0.31 13.01
CA ILE A 173 34.58 -0.26 12.71
C ILE A 173 33.48 0.78 12.97
N PHE A 174 33.69 1.68 13.93
CA PHE A 174 32.82 2.83 14.10
C PHE A 174 32.81 3.74 12.85
N PHE A 175 33.99 4.05 12.30
CA PHE A 175 34.08 4.82 11.04
C PHE A 175 33.38 4.10 9.88
N ILE A 176 33.57 2.79 9.76
CA ILE A 176 32.89 1.95 8.75
C ILE A 176 31.37 1.99 8.96
N SER A 177 30.86 1.91 10.20
CA SER A 177 29.42 1.98 10.49
C SER A 177 28.79 3.32 10.10
N LYS A 178 29.52 4.43 10.30
CA LYS A 178 29.11 5.76 9.85
C LYS A 178 29.07 5.84 8.32
N LEU A 179 30.09 5.31 7.65
CA LEU A 179 30.13 5.25 6.19
C LEU A 179 28.94 4.43 5.65
N LEU A 180 28.66 3.27 6.25
CA LEU A 180 27.54 2.41 5.89
C LEU A 180 26.18 3.08 6.12
N LEU A 181 26.02 3.84 7.21
CA LEU A 181 24.83 4.65 7.47
C LEU A 181 24.58 5.67 6.36
N ILE A 182 25.62 6.43 5.99
CA ILE A 182 25.54 7.46 4.94
C ILE A 182 25.30 6.81 3.57
N MET A 183 26.05 5.76 3.23
CA MET A 183 25.87 5.03 1.97
C MET A 183 24.50 4.36 1.90
N GLY A 184 23.98 3.82 2.99
CA GLY A 184 22.64 3.25 3.07
C GLY A 184 21.55 4.30 2.84
N PHE A 185 21.69 5.48 3.46
CA PHE A 185 20.79 6.61 3.21
C PHE A 185 20.84 7.08 1.76
N ILE A 186 22.04 7.28 1.20
CA ILE A 186 22.22 7.69 -0.20
C ILE A 186 21.65 6.62 -1.15
N GLY A 187 21.96 5.34 -0.91
CA GLY A 187 21.45 4.22 -1.70
C GLY A 187 19.93 4.16 -1.68
N LEU A 188 19.31 4.44 -0.53
CA LEU A 188 17.86 4.51 -0.42
C LEU A 188 17.28 5.76 -1.13
N LEU A 189 17.92 6.93 -1.06
CA LEU A 189 17.53 8.10 -1.86
C LEU A 189 17.60 7.81 -3.36
N ILE A 190 18.65 7.13 -3.83
CA ILE A 190 18.78 6.69 -5.21
C ILE A 190 17.66 5.71 -5.56
N MET A 191 17.39 4.72 -4.72
CA MET A 191 16.30 3.77 -4.92
C MET A 191 14.97 4.50 -5.05
N VAL A 192 14.65 5.38 -4.10
CA VAL A 192 13.45 6.23 -4.05
C VAL A 192 13.29 7.07 -5.32
N TYR A 193 14.39 7.64 -5.82
CA TYR A 193 14.42 8.38 -7.07
C TYR A 193 14.13 7.46 -8.28
N MET A 194 14.78 6.29 -8.36
CA MET A 194 14.58 5.34 -9.46
C MET A 194 13.15 4.80 -9.57
N ILE A 195 12.49 4.56 -8.43
CA ILE A 195 11.10 4.09 -8.38
C ILE A 195 10.07 5.22 -8.42
N ASN A 196 10.54 6.47 -8.57
CA ASN A 196 9.71 7.67 -8.66
C ASN A 196 8.71 7.79 -7.49
N ILE A 197 9.04 7.25 -6.31
CA ILE A 197 8.20 7.39 -5.10
C ILE A 197 8.24 8.82 -4.59
N TRP A 198 9.27 9.60 -4.92
CA TRP A 198 9.31 11.04 -4.63
C TRP A 198 9.36 11.76 -5.96
N LYS A 199 8.28 11.66 -6.74
CA LYS A 199 8.12 12.49 -7.93
C LYS A 199 8.24 13.94 -7.46
N PRO A 200 9.30 14.69 -7.82
CA PRO A 200 9.54 16.00 -7.24
C PRO A 200 8.42 16.95 -7.67
N GLY A 201 7.70 17.50 -6.70
CA GLY A 201 6.62 18.45 -6.96
C GLY A 201 5.71 18.66 -5.75
N ILE A 202 5.29 19.90 -5.52
CA ILE A 202 4.15 20.21 -4.66
C ILE A 202 2.96 20.34 -5.59
N HIS A 203 2.12 19.31 -5.60
CA HIS A 203 0.94 19.26 -6.44
C HIS A 203 -0.27 19.73 -5.63
N ILE A 204 -0.64 21.00 -5.78
CA ILE A 204 -1.89 21.53 -5.21
C ILE A 204 -3.10 21.00 -6.01
N TYR A 205 -2.88 20.73 -7.30
CA TYR A 205 -3.86 20.19 -8.23
C TYR A 205 -3.40 18.85 -8.80
N PRO A 206 -4.33 18.05 -9.35
CA PRO A 206 -4.03 16.89 -10.17
C PRO A 206 -2.84 17.08 -11.12
N THR A 207 -1.92 16.12 -11.13
CA THR A 207 -0.87 16.10 -12.15
C THR A 207 -1.52 15.87 -13.51
N HIS A 208 -1.24 16.76 -14.46
CA HIS A 208 -1.71 16.63 -15.83
C HIS A 208 -0.79 15.62 -16.54
N ASP A 209 -1.18 14.35 -16.52
CA ASP A 209 -0.52 13.30 -17.29
C ASP A 209 -1.17 13.11 -18.66
N GLU A 210 -0.67 12.14 -19.43
CA GLU A 210 -1.18 11.86 -20.77
C GLU A 210 -2.63 11.34 -20.78
N LEU A 211 -3.18 10.92 -19.64
CA LEU A 211 -4.58 10.48 -19.51
C LEU A 211 -5.51 11.65 -19.18
N TYR A 212 -4.98 12.70 -18.54
CA TYR A 212 -5.75 13.86 -18.08
C TYR A 212 -6.64 14.47 -19.17
N ASP A 213 -6.12 14.72 -20.38
CA ASP A 213 -6.91 15.31 -21.47
C ASP A 213 -8.06 14.39 -21.91
N VAL A 214 -7.86 13.07 -21.84
CA VAL A 214 -8.88 12.06 -22.15
C VAL A 214 -9.98 12.08 -21.10
N GLU A 215 -9.61 12.18 -19.82
CA GLU A 215 -10.54 12.24 -18.70
C GLU A 215 -11.37 13.52 -18.73
N ILE A 216 -10.74 14.68 -18.97
CA ILE A 216 -11.44 15.96 -19.14
C ILE A 216 -12.41 15.90 -20.33
N TRP A 217 -11.96 15.37 -21.47
CA TRP A 217 -12.83 15.18 -22.62
C TRP A 217 -14.04 14.29 -22.28
N ALA A 218 -13.82 13.17 -21.60
CA ALA A 218 -14.88 12.25 -21.18
C ALA A 218 -15.89 12.95 -20.27
N ARG A 219 -15.42 13.74 -19.30
CA ARG A 219 -16.27 14.52 -18.40
C ARG A 219 -17.15 15.52 -19.14
N ASP A 220 -16.59 16.20 -20.14
CA ASP A 220 -17.26 17.33 -20.79
C ASP A 220 -18.14 16.88 -21.99
N ASN A 221 -17.92 15.68 -22.55
CA ASN A 221 -18.53 15.23 -23.82
C ASN A 221 -19.36 13.94 -23.72
N THR A 222 -19.49 13.34 -22.53
CA THR A 222 -20.29 12.10 -22.35
C THR A 222 -21.35 12.25 -21.27
N PRO A 223 -22.47 11.48 -21.29
CA PRO A 223 -23.46 11.45 -20.21
C PRO A 223 -22.84 11.05 -18.86
N LYS A 224 -23.39 11.53 -17.74
CA LYS A 224 -22.83 11.27 -16.39
C LYS A 224 -22.86 9.79 -15.99
N ASP A 225 -23.83 9.05 -16.50
CA ASP A 225 -24.01 7.62 -16.31
C ASP A 225 -23.21 6.78 -17.32
N ALA A 226 -22.41 7.43 -18.18
CA ALA A 226 -21.60 6.70 -19.14
C ALA A 226 -20.56 5.79 -18.47
N ILE A 227 -20.45 4.57 -19.00
CA ILE A 227 -19.52 3.55 -18.52
C ILE A 227 -18.41 3.35 -19.56
N PHE A 228 -17.17 3.41 -19.08
CA PHE A 228 -15.98 3.23 -19.90
C PHE A 228 -15.34 1.86 -19.66
N ILE A 229 -14.78 1.27 -20.71
CA ILE A 229 -13.77 0.22 -20.60
C ILE A 229 -12.42 0.93 -20.59
N THR A 230 -11.73 0.89 -19.45
CA THR A 230 -10.39 1.45 -19.29
C THR A 230 -9.41 0.37 -18.92
N ARG A 231 -8.12 0.66 -19.11
CA ARG A 231 -7.06 -0.22 -18.62
C ARG A 231 -7.13 -0.35 -17.10
N PRO A 232 -7.07 -1.57 -16.55
CA PRO A 232 -7.23 -1.79 -15.12
C PRO A 232 -6.00 -1.40 -14.30
N ASP A 233 -4.85 -1.14 -14.95
CA ASP A 233 -3.55 -0.88 -14.32
C ASP A 233 -3.18 0.60 -14.15
N LEU A 234 -4.05 1.54 -14.56
CA LEU A 234 -3.70 2.97 -14.65
C LEU A 234 -3.68 3.74 -13.33
N TRP A 235 -3.75 3.06 -12.18
CA TRP A 235 -3.70 3.69 -10.86
C TRP A 235 -2.35 3.48 -10.16
N TRP A 236 -1.77 4.57 -9.65
CA TRP A 236 -0.55 4.53 -8.84
C TRP A 236 -0.49 5.69 -7.84
N LEU A 237 0.58 5.79 -7.05
CA LEU A 237 0.76 6.83 -6.02
C LEU A 237 0.61 8.27 -6.53
N TYR A 238 0.95 8.52 -7.79
CA TYR A 238 0.94 9.85 -8.42
C TYR A 238 0.07 9.93 -9.67
N ASN A 239 -0.63 8.85 -10.01
CA ASN A 239 -1.54 8.81 -11.14
C ASN A 239 -2.95 8.71 -10.58
N ILE A 240 -3.79 9.63 -11.04
CA ILE A 240 -5.13 9.73 -10.53
C ILE A 240 -5.97 8.61 -11.15
N GLU A 241 -6.89 8.07 -10.35
CA GLU A 241 -7.78 7.04 -10.84
C GLU A 241 -8.83 7.66 -11.77
N TRP A 242 -9.18 6.92 -12.83
CA TRP A 242 -10.07 7.34 -13.91
C TRP A 242 -11.28 8.15 -13.45
N ARG A 243 -11.97 7.68 -12.41
CA ARG A 243 -13.27 8.20 -11.95
C ARG A 243 -13.14 9.56 -11.28
N VAL A 244 -11.94 9.98 -10.89
CA VAL A 244 -11.71 11.24 -10.16
C VAL A 244 -11.78 12.44 -11.09
N ILE A 245 -11.13 12.41 -12.26
CA ILE A 245 -11.11 13.54 -13.21
C ILE A 245 -12.21 13.39 -14.25
N SER A 246 -12.44 12.17 -14.75
CA SER A 246 -13.50 11.96 -15.74
C SER A 246 -14.89 12.13 -15.15
N GLU A 247 -15.05 11.91 -13.84
CA GLU A 247 -16.35 11.77 -13.19
C GLU A 247 -17.26 10.76 -13.91
N ARG A 248 -16.66 9.73 -14.53
CA ARG A 248 -17.35 8.64 -15.24
C ARG A 248 -16.98 7.30 -14.65
N SER A 249 -17.92 6.37 -14.72
CA SER A 249 -17.67 5.00 -14.27
C SER A 249 -16.74 4.28 -15.25
N THR A 250 -15.92 3.38 -14.72
CA THR A 250 -15.23 2.36 -15.51
C THR A 250 -15.64 0.98 -15.02
N VAL A 251 -15.66 0.01 -15.95
CA VAL A 251 -16.07 -1.38 -15.69
C VAL A 251 -15.38 -1.91 -14.44
N VAL A 252 -14.06 -1.80 -14.37
CA VAL A 252 -13.28 -2.27 -13.23
C VAL A 252 -11.86 -1.72 -13.28
N THR A 253 -11.26 -1.55 -12.11
CA THR A 253 -9.83 -1.29 -11.97
C THR A 253 -9.21 -2.21 -10.94
N MET A 254 -7.88 -2.27 -10.93
CA MET A 254 -7.15 -3.01 -9.93
C MET A 254 -7.26 -2.36 -8.54
N SER A 255 -7.34 -1.03 -8.45
CA SER A 255 -7.49 -0.29 -7.18
C SER A 255 -8.80 -0.60 -6.44
N ASP A 256 -9.83 -1.03 -7.15
CA ASP A 256 -11.11 -1.50 -6.58
C ASP A 256 -10.92 -2.71 -5.62
N LEU A 257 -9.77 -3.42 -5.67
CA LEU A 257 -9.40 -4.44 -4.67
C LEU A 257 -9.20 -3.86 -3.26
N LEU A 258 -8.85 -2.58 -3.15
CA LEU A 258 -8.75 -1.89 -1.86
C LEU A 258 -10.13 -1.79 -1.20
N GLU A 259 -11.17 -1.49 -1.98
CA GLU A 259 -12.56 -1.49 -1.50
C GLU A 259 -13.01 -2.91 -1.15
N THR A 260 -12.65 -3.89 -1.98
CA THR A 260 -12.95 -5.31 -1.74
C THR A 260 -12.39 -5.81 -0.40
N ALA A 261 -11.30 -5.23 0.10
CA ALA A 261 -10.77 -5.55 1.42
C ALA A 261 -11.62 -5.02 2.58
N PHE A 262 -12.42 -3.96 2.35
CA PHE A 262 -13.37 -3.39 3.31
C PHE A 262 -14.79 -3.93 3.14
N VAL A 263 -15.20 -4.25 1.91
CA VAL A 263 -16.52 -4.81 1.58
C VAL A 263 -16.31 -6.14 0.85
N PRO A 264 -16.20 -7.27 1.60
CA PRO A 264 -15.82 -8.57 1.05
C PRO A 264 -16.75 -9.06 -0.06
N ASP A 265 -18.05 -8.80 0.06
CA ASP A 265 -19.06 -9.19 -0.92
C ASP A 265 -18.87 -8.49 -2.28
N TYR A 266 -18.16 -7.36 -2.33
CA TYR A 266 -17.84 -6.67 -3.58
C TYR A 266 -17.01 -7.52 -4.54
N ILE A 267 -16.31 -8.55 -4.04
CA ILE A 267 -15.58 -9.51 -4.87
C ILE A 267 -16.47 -10.20 -5.90
N LYS A 268 -17.76 -10.40 -5.60
CA LYS A 268 -18.73 -11.04 -6.49
C LYS A 268 -19.00 -10.20 -7.75
N TYR A 269 -18.83 -8.88 -7.64
CA TYR A 269 -18.95 -7.95 -8.76
C TYR A 269 -17.58 -7.69 -9.39
N TRP A 270 -16.54 -7.51 -8.57
CA TRP A 270 -15.21 -7.18 -9.04
C TRP A 270 -14.58 -8.32 -9.87
N LYS A 271 -14.63 -9.56 -9.37
CA LYS A 271 -13.97 -10.71 -10.01
C LYS A 271 -14.43 -10.95 -11.45
N PRO A 272 -15.75 -11.09 -11.75
CA PRO A 272 -16.18 -11.33 -13.13
C PRO A 272 -15.81 -10.17 -14.06
N ARG A 273 -16.00 -8.92 -13.62
CA ARG A 273 -15.63 -7.74 -14.40
C ARG A 273 -14.14 -7.70 -14.71
N PHE A 274 -13.30 -7.98 -13.71
CA PHE A 274 -11.86 -8.00 -13.87
C PHE A 274 -11.40 -9.13 -14.79
N GLU A 275 -12.01 -10.31 -14.68
CA GLU A 275 -11.70 -11.44 -15.56
C GLU A 275 -12.13 -11.16 -17.01
N SER A 276 -13.21 -10.40 -17.25
CA SER A 276 -13.58 -9.96 -18.60
C SER A 276 -12.57 -8.95 -19.17
N VAL A 277 -12.10 -7.99 -18.37
CA VAL A 277 -11.18 -6.90 -18.80
C VAL A 277 -9.70 -7.33 -18.82
N ALA A 278 -9.32 -8.33 -18.03
CA ALA A 278 -7.95 -8.85 -17.92
C ALA A 278 -7.96 -10.37 -17.70
N PRO A 279 -8.33 -11.16 -18.72
CA PRO A 279 -8.54 -12.60 -18.59
C PRO A 279 -7.29 -13.34 -18.15
N GLY A 280 -7.44 -14.24 -17.17
CA GLY A 280 -6.37 -15.06 -16.61
C GLY A 280 -5.35 -14.32 -15.75
N ALA A 281 -5.50 -13.00 -15.55
CA ALA A 281 -4.55 -12.21 -14.77
C ALA A 281 -4.61 -12.56 -13.28
N ILE A 282 -5.81 -12.79 -12.72
CA ILE A 282 -6.01 -13.11 -11.29
C ILE A 282 -5.21 -14.37 -10.90
N ASN A 283 -5.21 -15.38 -11.76
CA ASN A 283 -4.52 -16.66 -11.52
C ASN A 283 -2.99 -16.52 -11.48
N GLN A 284 -2.46 -15.47 -12.10
CA GLN A 284 -1.03 -15.18 -12.18
C GLN A 284 -0.54 -14.26 -11.05
N PHE A 285 -1.45 -13.72 -10.24
CA PHE A 285 -1.09 -12.85 -9.13
C PHE A 285 -0.30 -13.60 -8.07
N ASN A 286 0.80 -13.00 -7.63
CA ASN A 286 1.75 -13.63 -6.71
C ASN A 286 2.17 -12.74 -5.52
N GLY A 287 1.49 -11.61 -5.33
CA GLY A 287 1.77 -10.64 -4.29
C GLY A 287 2.80 -9.56 -4.65
N ASP A 288 3.43 -9.64 -5.83
CA ASP A 288 4.24 -8.55 -6.38
C ASP A 288 3.33 -7.58 -7.14
N ILE A 289 3.00 -6.46 -6.49
CA ILE A 289 2.09 -5.44 -7.01
C ILE A 289 2.53 -4.93 -8.38
N ILE A 290 3.83 -4.64 -8.56
CA ILE A 290 4.36 -4.10 -9.82
C ILE A 290 4.22 -5.14 -10.93
N LYS A 291 4.53 -6.40 -10.62
CA LYS A 291 4.35 -7.50 -11.57
C LYS A 291 2.87 -7.71 -11.91
N ASN A 292 1.99 -7.65 -10.93
CA ASN A 292 0.55 -7.83 -11.12
C ASN A 292 -0.04 -6.74 -12.03
N PHE A 293 0.35 -5.47 -11.85
CA PHE A 293 -0.04 -4.39 -12.77
C PHE A 293 0.40 -4.69 -14.20
N LYS A 294 1.64 -5.15 -14.39
CA LYS A 294 2.15 -5.56 -15.72
C LYS A 294 1.38 -6.75 -16.29
N THR A 295 1.00 -7.73 -15.46
CA THR A 295 0.21 -8.88 -15.88
C THR A 295 -1.18 -8.44 -16.34
N ALA A 296 -1.86 -7.58 -15.59
CA ALA A 296 -3.18 -7.05 -15.94
C ALA A 296 -3.13 -6.21 -17.23
N SER A 297 -2.11 -5.35 -17.35
CA SER A 297 -1.82 -4.57 -18.56
C SER A 297 -1.66 -5.47 -19.80
N LYS A 298 -0.85 -6.54 -19.70
CA LYS A 298 -0.66 -7.48 -20.80
C LYS A 298 -1.92 -8.24 -21.17
N ALA A 299 -2.73 -8.65 -20.19
CA ALA A 299 -3.98 -9.34 -20.44
C ALA A 299 -4.98 -8.42 -21.15
N PHE A 300 -5.09 -7.17 -20.72
CA PHE A 300 -5.90 -6.15 -21.40
C PHE A 300 -5.43 -5.89 -22.84
N ASP A 301 -4.13 -5.71 -23.05
CA ASP A 301 -3.54 -5.50 -24.38
C ASP A 301 -3.72 -6.72 -25.32
N SER A 302 -4.10 -7.89 -24.79
CA SER A 302 -4.37 -9.10 -25.59
C SER A 302 -5.81 -9.23 -26.08
N LEU A 303 -6.73 -8.40 -25.57
CA LEU A 303 -8.13 -8.39 -25.97
C LEU A 303 -8.30 -7.91 -27.42
N LYS A 304 -9.25 -8.53 -28.11
CA LYS A 304 -9.64 -8.19 -29.48
C LYS A 304 -10.93 -7.35 -29.49
N GLU A 305 -11.27 -6.85 -30.67
CA GLU A 305 -12.50 -6.08 -30.90
C GLU A 305 -13.76 -6.84 -30.45
N GLU A 306 -13.84 -8.14 -30.76
CA GLU A 306 -14.94 -9.01 -30.34
C GLU A 306 -15.06 -9.09 -28.82
N ASP A 307 -13.94 -9.16 -28.11
CA ASP A 307 -13.92 -9.19 -26.64
C ASP A 307 -14.42 -7.86 -26.07
N PHE A 308 -13.94 -6.72 -26.60
CA PHE A 308 -14.41 -5.40 -26.18
C PHE A 308 -15.91 -5.19 -26.44
N MET A 309 -16.45 -5.69 -27.55
CA MET A 309 -17.88 -5.66 -27.82
C MET A 309 -18.66 -6.56 -26.86
N SER A 310 -18.13 -7.73 -26.52
CA SER A 310 -18.74 -8.62 -25.52
C SER A 310 -18.82 -7.93 -24.14
N ILE A 311 -17.70 -7.33 -23.69
CA ILE A 311 -17.63 -6.57 -22.43
C ILE A 311 -18.60 -5.38 -22.46
N SER A 312 -18.65 -4.65 -23.58
CA SER A 312 -19.58 -3.53 -23.78
C SER A 312 -21.03 -3.95 -23.61
N ASN A 313 -21.44 -5.07 -24.22
CA ASN A 313 -22.79 -5.59 -24.13
C ASN A 313 -23.13 -6.10 -22.71
N GLU A 314 -22.19 -6.79 -22.06
CA GLU A 314 -22.40 -7.36 -20.72
C GLU A 314 -22.53 -6.28 -19.63
N TYR A 315 -21.73 -5.21 -19.73
CA TYR A 315 -21.65 -4.18 -18.69
C TYR A 315 -22.19 -2.81 -19.13
N SER A 316 -22.86 -2.74 -20.27
CA SER A 316 -23.39 -1.51 -20.88
C SER A 316 -22.33 -0.40 -21.02
N ALA A 317 -21.08 -0.78 -21.33
CA ALA A 317 -19.99 0.18 -21.49
C ALA A 317 -20.01 0.81 -22.89
N GLN A 318 -20.25 2.11 -22.99
CA GLN A 318 -20.40 2.80 -24.28
C GLN A 318 -19.06 3.19 -24.91
N TYR A 319 -18.02 3.38 -24.09
CA TYR A 319 -16.74 3.91 -24.54
C TYR A 319 -15.57 3.01 -24.18
N LEU A 320 -14.52 3.04 -24.99
CA LEU A 320 -13.28 2.30 -24.77
C LEU A 320 -12.08 3.24 -24.86
N VAL A 321 -11.19 3.17 -23.87
CA VAL A 321 -9.93 3.93 -23.84
C VAL A 321 -8.76 2.98 -23.99
N VAL A 322 -7.97 3.17 -25.05
CA VAL A 322 -6.76 2.37 -25.33
C VAL A 322 -5.59 3.24 -25.73
N GLU A 323 -4.37 2.71 -25.59
CA GLU A 323 -3.18 3.34 -26.15
C GLU A 323 -3.19 3.27 -27.68
N LYS A 324 -2.72 4.33 -28.36
CA LYS A 324 -2.66 4.45 -29.82
C LYS A 324 -1.97 3.29 -30.55
N LYS A 325 -1.08 2.57 -29.86
CA LYS A 325 -0.40 1.38 -30.39
C LYS A 325 -1.39 0.25 -30.72
N ASN A 326 -2.51 0.17 -29.99
CA ASN A 326 -3.56 -0.82 -30.19
C ASN A 326 -4.61 -0.23 -31.14
N LYS A 327 -4.37 -0.35 -32.45
CA LYS A 327 -5.30 0.14 -33.48
C LYS A 327 -6.50 -0.81 -33.59
N LEU A 328 -7.67 -0.29 -33.22
CA LEU A 328 -8.96 -0.96 -33.36
C LEU A 328 -9.82 -0.23 -34.41
N ASN A 329 -10.72 -0.98 -35.05
CA ASN A 329 -11.63 -0.55 -36.10
C ASN A 329 -13.01 -0.14 -35.53
N PHE A 330 -12.99 0.68 -34.48
CA PHE A 330 -14.19 1.32 -33.93
C PHE A 330 -14.24 2.79 -34.32
N GLN A 331 -15.42 3.42 -34.14
CA GLN A 331 -15.56 4.85 -34.35
C GLN A 331 -14.72 5.61 -33.32
N LYS A 332 -13.73 6.37 -33.80
CA LYS A 332 -12.91 7.26 -32.96
C LYS A 332 -13.70 8.52 -32.64
N VAL A 333 -13.81 8.85 -31.36
CA VAL A 333 -14.49 10.05 -30.88
C VAL A 333 -13.53 11.08 -30.28
N PHE A 334 -12.38 10.61 -29.78
CA PHE A 334 -11.31 11.48 -29.29
C PHE A 334 -9.94 10.79 -29.41
N SER A 335 -8.87 11.57 -29.51
CA SER A 335 -7.51 11.07 -29.38
C SER A 335 -6.55 12.18 -28.99
N ASN A 336 -5.58 11.87 -28.13
CA ASN A 336 -4.43 12.72 -27.85
C ASN A 336 -3.12 11.98 -28.22
N ASP A 337 -1.95 12.47 -27.83
CA ASP A 337 -0.66 11.89 -28.26
C ASP A 337 -0.45 10.42 -27.93
N LYS A 338 -1.09 9.90 -26.87
CA LYS A 338 -0.90 8.51 -26.43
C LYS A 338 -2.16 7.65 -26.45
N TYR A 339 -3.34 8.23 -26.26
CA TYR A 339 -4.59 7.49 -26.10
C TYR A 339 -5.60 7.82 -27.21
N VAL A 340 -6.49 6.86 -27.44
CA VAL A 340 -7.66 6.98 -28.31
C VAL A 340 -8.89 6.56 -27.53
N VAL A 341 -9.97 7.32 -27.68
CA VAL A 341 -11.30 6.95 -27.21
C VAL A 341 -12.13 6.49 -28.39
N TYR A 342 -12.66 5.29 -28.26
CA TYR A 342 -13.55 4.67 -29.20
C TYR A 342 -14.97 4.64 -28.63
N LEU A 343 -15.95 4.81 -29.51
CA LEU A 343 -17.35 4.56 -29.23
C LEU A 343 -17.67 3.12 -29.63
N LEU A 344 -18.13 2.31 -28.67
CA LEU A 344 -18.50 0.91 -28.88
C LEU A 344 -19.99 0.75 -29.14
N PHE A 345 -20.81 1.52 -28.43
CA PHE A 345 -22.26 1.45 -28.52
C PHE A 345 -22.88 2.81 -28.18
N LEU A 346 -23.96 3.15 -28.89
CA LEU A 346 -24.83 4.28 -28.55
C LEU A 346 -26.12 3.69 -27.99
N ASP A 347 -26.39 3.91 -26.69
CA ASP A 347 -27.76 3.82 -26.22
C ASP A 347 -28.60 4.84 -27.01
N LYS A 348 -29.71 4.37 -27.58
CA LYS A 348 -30.66 5.21 -28.31
C LYS A 348 -31.42 6.15 -27.38
#